data_AF-A0A2V9QE49-F1
#
_entry.id   AF-A0A2V9QE49-F1
#
_cell.length_a   1.000
_cell.length_b   1.000
_cell.length_c   1.000
_cell.angle_alpha   90.00
_cell.angle_beta   90.00
_cell.angle_gamma   90.00
#
_symmetry.space_group_name_H-M   'P 1'
#
loop_
_entity.id
_entity.type
_entity.pdbx_description
1 polymer ?
#
loop_
_entity_poly.entity_id
_entity_poly.type
_entity_poly.pdbx_seq_one_letter_code
_entity_poly.pdbx_strand_id
1 'polypeptide(L)' 'MVLVFMGVVGAGKTTIGTVLAQKLGWDFVDADNFHPAENVEKI' A
#
# COMPACT_ATOMS: atom_id res chain seq x y z
N MET A 1 -14.77 -4.77 5.51
CA MET A 1 -14.66 -3.40 4.96
C MET A 1 -13.26 -3.25 4.41
N VAL A 2 -13.06 -2.59 3.26
CA VAL A 2 -11.74 -2.45 2.61
C VAL A 2 -11.52 -0.97 2.32
N LEU A 3 -10.30 -0.48 2.58
CA LEU A 3 -9.91 0.91 2.37
C LEU A 3 -8.68 0.93 1.47
N VAL A 4 -8.76 1.65 0.35
CA VAL A 4 -7.70 1.70 -0.67
C VAL A 4 -7.11 3.10 -0.70
N PHE A 5 -5.80 3.19 -0.47
CA PHE A 5 -5.07 4.45 -0.56
C PHE A 5 -4.50 4.60 -1.97
N MET A 6 -4.99 5.59 -2.72
CA MET A 6 -4.50 5.93 -4.07
C MET A 6 -3.83 7.30 -4.07
N GLY A 7 -2.86 7.49 -4.98
CA GLY A 7 -2.09 8.73 -5.09
C GLY A 7 -0.70 8.47 -5.68
N VAL A 8 0.00 9.54 -6.05
CA VAL A 8 1.33 9.47 -6.69
C VAL A 8 2.40 8.85 -5.78
N VAL A 9 3.52 8.40 -6.37
CA VAL A 9 4.70 7.94 -5.63
C VAL A 9 5.18 9.06 -4.70
N GLY A 10 5.51 8.72 -3.44
CA GLY A 10 5.92 9.70 -2.44
C GLY A 10 4.78 10.43 -1.71
N ALA A 11 3.50 10.20 -2.05
CA ALA A 11 2.36 10.84 -1.37
C ALA A 11 2.11 10.38 0.09
N GLY A 12 2.94 9.49 0.64
CA GLY A 12 2.82 9.03 2.04
C GLY A 12 1.74 7.97 2.31
N LYS A 13 1.22 7.31 1.27
CA LYS A 13 0.16 6.29 1.36
C LYS A 13 0.51 5.15 2.32
N THR A 14 1.71 4.59 2.22
CA THR A 14 2.20 3.51 3.07
C THR A 14 2.29 3.93 4.53
N THR A 15 2.77 5.16 4.79
CA THR A 15 2.88 5.71 6.15
C THR A 15 1.52 5.82 6.83
N ILE A 16 0.55 6.46 6.16
CA ILE A 16 -0.79 6.65 6.74
C ILE A 16 -1.56 5.34 6.82
N GLY A 17 -1.47 4.48 5.80
CA GLY A 17 -2.13 3.17 5.77
C GLY A 17 -1.69 2.28 6.92
N THR A 18 -0.39 2.24 7.22
CA THR A 18 0.16 1.46 8.34
C THR A 18 -0.34 1.97 9.70
N VAL A 19 -0.28 3.28 9.92
CA VAL A 19 -0.74 3.89 11.19
C VAL A 19 -2.24 3.70 11.38
N LEU A 20 -3.04 3.85 10.33
CA LEU A 20 -4.48 3.66 10.40
C LEU A 20 -4.84 2.19 10.69
N ALA A 21 -4.19 1.26 10.00
CA ALA A 21 -4.39 -0.17 10.21
C ALA A 21 -4.10 -0.58 11.66
N GLN A 22 -2.97 -0.11 12.23
CA GLN A 22 -2.64 -0.34 13.64
C GLN A 22 -3.70 0.21 14.61
N LYS A 23 -4.20 1.42 14.36
CA LYS A 23 -5.23 2.02 15.22
C LYS A 23 -6.58 1.32 15.15
N LEU A 24 -6.91 0.73 13.99
CA LEU A 24 -8.17 0.03 13.77
C LEU A 24 -8.08 -1.48 14.04
N GLY A 25 -6.88 -2.01 14.30
CA GLY A 25 -6.64 -3.45 14.40
C GLY A 25 -6.88 -4.18 13.07
N TRP A 26 -6.61 -3.51 11.95
CA TRP A 26 -6.77 -4.07 10.60
C TRP A 26 -5.42 -4.48 10.03
N ASP A 27 -5.46 -5.34 9.02
CA ASP A 27 -4.29 -5.67 8.22
C ASP A 27 -3.97 -4.54 7.24
N PHE A 28 -2.68 -4.23 7.11
CA PHE A 28 -2.16 -3.38 6.04
C PHE A 28 -1.47 -4.26 4.99
N VAL A 29 -1.81 -4.03 3.72
CA VAL A 29 -1.20 -4.74 2.58
C VAL A 29 -0.71 -3.71 1.58
N ASP A 30 0.55 -3.84 1.17
CA ASP A 30 1.10 -3.00 0.10
C ASP A 30 0.61 -3.52 -1.26
N ALA A 31 0.00 -2.63 -2.05
CA ALA A 31 -0.51 -2.96 -3.37
C ALA A 31 0.62 -3.32 -4.35
N ASP A 32 1.84 -2.79 -4.11
CA ASP A 32 2.97 -3.03 -4.98
C ASP A 32 3.41 -4.50 -4.99
N ASN A 33 3.08 -5.26 -3.94
CA ASN A 33 3.34 -6.70 -3.83
C ASN A 33 2.49 -7.55 -4.80
N PHE A 34 1.44 -6.97 -5.39
CA PHE A 34 0.57 -7.68 -6.34
C PHE A 34 0.95 -7.43 -7.79
N HIS A 35 2.02 -6.68 -8.06
CA HIS A 35 2.50 -6.52 -9.43
C HIS A 35 3.07 -7.85 -9.95
N PRO A 36 2.75 -8.23 -11.20
CA PRO A 36 3.42 -9.34 -11.85
C PRO A 36 4.93 -9.05 -11.92
N ALA A 37 5.76 -10.08 -11.74
CA ALA A 37 7.22 -9.97 -11.73
C ALA A 37 7.79 -9.23 -12.96
N GLU A 38 7.12 -9.35 -14.11
CA GLU A 38 7.46 -8.66 -15.37
C GLU A 38 7.52 -7.12 -15.25
N ASN A 39 6.81 -6.52 -14.29
CA ASN A 39 6.83 -5.08 -14.04
C ASN A 39 7.79 -4.67 -12.91
N VAL A 40 8.32 -5.63 -12.15
CA VAL A 40 9.30 -5.39 -11.07
C VAL A 40 10.73 -5.28 -11.62
N GLU A 41 11.02 -5.94 -12.75
CA GLU A 41 12.35 -5.95 -13.40
C GLU A 41 12.66 -4.73 -14.29
N LYS A 42 11.78 -3.72 -14.38
CA LYS A 42 12.02 -2.52 -15.20
C LYS A 42 12.73 -1.36 -14.48
N ILE A 43 13.40 -1.63 -13.37
CA ILE A 43 14.21 -0.63 -12.65
C ILE A 43 15.67 -0.74 -13.06
#